data_AF-A0A1F8CLS0-F1
#
_entry.id   AF-A0A1F8CLS0-F1
#
_cell.length_a   1.000
_cell.length_b   1.000
_cell.length_c   1.000
_cell.angle_alpha   90.00
_cell.angle_beta   90.00
_cell.angle_gamma   90.00
#
_symmetry.space_group_name_H-M   'P 1'
#
loop_
_entity.id
_entity.type
_entity.pdbx_description
1 polymer ?
#
loop_
_entity_poly.entity_id
_entity_poly.type
_entity_poly.pdbx_seq_one_letter_code
_entity_poly.pdbx_strand_id
1 'polypeptide(L)'
;MWVFCDYTRSVFKRFVGLPLVISLLLFLAFPALTVKAADPSSFELFWPVVAGKTVGDRFYSLKLFKEKIREVLIPSSLKKAEYNILLSEKRLVEAEKLLMIDENLKGAKETLEMAKIKRHKVFDLLQLAKKAELPGHSDVSSRFVGSLERQLTLVSIMEGKLSGDEKALVLPVAEDIKSLLSGL
;
A
#
# COMPACT_ATOMS: atom_id res chain seq x y z
N MET A 1 81.99 12.13 20.73
CA MET A 1 81.31 11.84 22.00
C MET A 1 79.84 11.61 21.68
N TRP A 2 79.46 10.37 21.40
CA TRP A 2 78.13 9.94 20.98
C TRP A 2 77.54 9.10 22.11
N VAL A 3 76.44 9.53 22.70
CA VAL A 3 75.70 8.72 23.68
C VAL A 3 74.20 8.91 23.44
N PHE A 4 73.48 7.79 23.50
CA PHE A 4 72.03 7.63 23.55
C PHE A 4 71.23 7.74 22.24
N CYS A 5 71.11 6.62 21.53
CA CYS A 5 69.90 6.32 20.77
C CYS A 5 69.70 4.80 20.67
N ASP A 6 69.34 4.14 21.78
CA ASP A 6 69.14 2.67 21.77
C ASP A 6 68.14 2.17 22.83
N TYR A 7 66.99 2.83 23.00
CA TYR A 7 65.96 2.34 23.96
C TYR A 7 64.51 2.55 23.56
N THR A 8 64.12 2.34 22.29
CA THR A 8 62.69 2.36 21.91
C THR A 8 62.26 1.32 20.87
N ARG A 9 63.08 0.30 20.58
CA ARG A 9 62.80 -0.61 19.46
C ARG A 9 62.18 -1.98 19.79
N SER A 10 61.94 -2.32 21.05
CA SER A 10 61.59 -3.71 21.43
C SER A 10 60.10 -3.99 21.70
N VAL A 11 59.27 -2.99 22.02
CA VAL A 11 57.89 -3.28 22.48
C VAL A 11 56.85 -3.33 21.34
N PHE A 12 57.15 -2.75 20.17
CA PHE A 12 56.11 -2.52 19.15
C PHE A 12 55.83 -3.71 18.21
N LYS A 13 56.61 -4.80 18.24
CA LYS A 13 56.45 -5.92 17.29
C LYS A 13 55.53 -7.05 17.74
N ARG A 14 54.95 -7.01 18.94
CA ARG A 14 54.09 -8.10 19.46
C ARG A 14 52.58 -7.88 19.39
N PHE A 15 52.11 -6.70 18.95
CA PHE A 15 50.67 -6.36 19.03
C PHE A 15 49.98 -6.09 17.68
N VAL A 16 50.59 -6.44 16.55
CA VAL A 16 49.99 -6.14 15.22
C VAL A 16 49.15 -7.32 14.66
N GLY A 17 49.27 -8.52 15.23
CA GLY A 17 48.57 -9.71 14.70
C GLY A 17 47.23 -10.06 15.35
N LEU A 18 46.96 -9.59 16.59
CA LEU A 18 45.78 -10.00 17.35
C LEU A 18 44.45 -9.27 17.00
N PRO A 19 44.43 -7.97 16.60
CA PRO A 19 43.15 -7.29 16.38
C PRO A 19 42.44 -7.70 15.08
N LEU A 20 43.16 -8.29 14.11
CA LEU A 20 42.59 -8.74 12.84
C LEU A 20 41.78 -10.04 12.99
N VAL A 21 42.23 -10.97 13.85
CA VAL A 21 41.56 -12.26 14.05
C VAL A 21 40.26 -12.09 14.85
N ILE A 22 40.23 -11.17 15.81
CA ILE A 22 39.03 -10.86 16.61
C ILE A 22 37.96 -10.15 15.76
N SER A 23 38.36 -9.28 14.83
CA SER A 23 37.44 -8.62 13.90
C SER A 23 36.81 -9.59 12.89
N LEU A 24 37.58 -10.58 12.41
CA LEU A 24 37.09 -11.63 11.51
C LEU A 24 36.13 -12.60 12.21
N LEU A 25 36.40 -12.94 13.47
CA LEU A 25 35.51 -13.79 14.29
C LEU A 25 34.21 -13.08 14.67
N LEU A 26 34.24 -11.76 14.89
CA LEU A 26 33.03 -10.95 15.07
C LEU A 26 32.17 -10.93 13.80
N PHE A 27 32.77 -10.85 12.61
CA PHE A 27 32.02 -10.84 11.34
C PHE A 27 31.32 -12.17 11.01
N LEU A 28 31.89 -13.30 11.43
CA LEU A 28 31.28 -14.63 11.27
C LEU A 28 30.21 -14.95 12.34
N ALA A 29 30.16 -14.18 13.43
CA ALA A 29 29.22 -14.37 14.53
C ALA A 29 27.95 -13.51 14.43
N PHE A 30 27.82 -12.66 13.41
CA PHE A 30 26.54 -12.05 13.06
C PHE A 30 25.85 -12.92 12.02
N PRO A 31 24.98 -13.87 12.41
CA PRO A 31 24.01 -14.39 11.46
C PRO A 31 23.31 -13.15 10.90
N ALA A 32 23.36 -12.99 9.57
CA ALA A 32 22.68 -11.90 8.88
C ALA A 32 21.25 -11.87 9.42
N LEU A 33 20.98 -10.86 10.26
CA LEU A 33 19.67 -10.59 10.82
C LEU A 33 18.85 -10.19 9.60
N THR A 34 18.27 -11.20 8.97
CA THR A 34 17.33 -11.08 7.87
C THR A 34 16.06 -10.55 8.52
N VAL A 35 16.09 -9.25 8.82
CA VAL A 35 14.89 -8.49 9.15
C VAL A 35 14.02 -8.60 7.92
N LYS A 36 13.08 -9.55 7.94
CA LYS A 36 12.02 -9.63 6.95
C LYS A 36 11.33 -8.28 7.01
N ALA A 37 11.49 -7.46 5.97
CA ALA A 37 10.82 -6.17 5.90
C ALA A 37 9.33 -6.43 6.18
N ALA A 38 8.78 -5.75 7.18
CA ALA A 38 7.36 -5.88 7.49
C ALA A 38 6.55 -5.42 6.28
N ASP A 39 5.49 -6.16 5.95
CA ASP A 39 4.58 -5.76 4.88
C ASP A 39 4.02 -4.36 5.20
N PRO A 40 3.98 -3.44 4.23
CA PRO A 40 3.52 -2.09 4.47
C PRO A 40 2.07 -2.10 4.97
N SER A 41 1.78 -1.28 5.98
CA SER A 41 0.42 -1.17 6.50
C SER A 41 -0.51 -0.47 5.50
N SER A 42 -1.82 -0.72 5.57
CA SER A 42 -2.79 0.01 4.73
C SER A 42 -2.78 1.52 5.01
N PHE A 43 -2.42 1.91 6.23
CA PHE A 43 -2.16 3.30 6.58
C PHE A 43 -1.00 3.90 5.77
N GLU A 44 0.12 3.20 5.64
CA GLU A 44 1.26 3.64 4.82
C GLU A 44 0.91 3.71 3.33
N LEU A 45 0.12 2.75 2.84
CA LEU A 45 -0.28 2.69 1.44
C LEU A 45 -1.28 3.79 1.06
N PHE A 46 -2.18 4.19 1.96
CA PHE A 46 -3.30 5.07 1.59
C PHE A 46 -3.38 6.38 2.37
N TRP A 47 -2.37 6.75 3.15
CA TRP A 47 -2.39 8.02 3.90
C TRP A 47 -2.84 9.20 3.02
N PRO A 48 -3.92 9.93 3.39
CA PRO A 48 -4.59 9.99 4.70
C PRO A 48 -5.91 9.18 4.81
N VAL A 49 -6.17 8.24 3.91
CA VAL A 49 -7.37 7.40 3.93
C VAL A 49 -7.30 6.38 5.08
N VAL A 50 -8.35 6.34 5.88
CA VAL A 50 -8.51 5.41 7.01
C VAL A 50 -9.88 4.74 6.96
N ALA A 51 -9.98 3.55 7.54
CA ALA A 51 -11.25 2.85 7.68
C ALA A 51 -12.21 3.69 8.55
N GLY A 52 -13.31 4.15 7.95
CA GLY A 52 -14.36 4.86 8.66
C GLY A 52 -15.44 3.89 9.18
N LYS A 53 -16.70 4.35 9.14
CA LYS A 53 -17.86 3.51 9.44
C LYS A 53 -18.07 2.43 8.39
N THR A 54 -18.18 1.17 8.79
CA THR A 54 -18.33 0.02 7.89
C THR A 54 -19.77 -0.52 7.90
N VAL A 55 -20.05 -1.52 7.06
CA VAL A 55 -21.36 -2.18 7.01
C VAL A 55 -21.66 -2.81 8.37
N GLY A 56 -22.77 -2.42 8.99
CA GLY A 56 -23.15 -2.82 10.35
C GLY A 56 -23.04 -1.70 11.38
N ASP A 57 -22.26 -0.64 11.09
CA ASP A 57 -22.13 0.49 12.00
C ASP A 57 -23.35 1.41 12.02
N ARG A 58 -23.60 2.02 13.20
CA ARG A 58 -24.61 3.08 13.33
C ARG A 58 -24.30 4.25 12.39
N PHE A 59 -25.32 4.70 11.67
CA PHE A 59 -25.25 5.79 10.68
C PHE A 59 -24.42 5.47 9.42
N TYR A 60 -24.17 4.20 9.11
CA TYR A 60 -23.56 3.81 7.84
C TYR A 60 -24.37 4.29 6.62
N SER A 61 -25.70 4.18 6.69
CA SER A 61 -26.62 4.69 5.65
C SER A 61 -26.47 6.21 5.43
N LEU A 62 -26.33 6.98 6.50
CA LEU A 62 -26.12 8.43 6.43
C LEU A 62 -24.77 8.78 5.79
N LYS A 63 -23.73 7.98 6.07
CA LYS A 63 -22.43 8.10 5.38
C LYS A 63 -22.60 7.89 3.87
N LEU A 64 -23.23 6.79 3.46
CA LEU A 64 -23.47 6.50 2.03
C LEU A 64 -24.27 7.63 1.36
N PHE A 65 -25.29 8.14 2.05
CA PHE A 65 -26.10 9.26 1.58
C PHE A 65 -25.26 10.53 1.36
N LYS A 66 -24.43 10.91 2.34
CA LYS A 66 -23.53 12.07 2.23
C LYS A 66 -22.55 11.92 1.06
N GLU A 67 -21.97 10.73 0.89
CA GLU A 67 -21.02 10.45 -0.19
C GLU A 67 -21.70 10.53 -1.56
N LYS A 68 -22.93 10.01 -1.68
CA LYS A 68 -23.74 10.10 -2.90
C LYS A 68 -24.10 11.55 -3.25
N ILE A 69 -24.51 12.36 -2.27
CA ILE A 69 -24.78 13.79 -2.48
C ILE A 69 -23.53 14.49 -2.97
N ARG A 70 -22.39 14.28 -2.29
CA ARG A 70 -21.13 14.92 -2.67
C ARG A 70 -20.73 14.55 -4.10
N GLU A 71 -20.89 13.30 -4.49
CA GLU A 71 -20.60 12.84 -5.85
C GLU A 71 -21.44 13.57 -6.92
N VAL A 72 -22.74 13.76 -6.64
CA VAL A 72 -23.67 14.47 -7.54
C VAL A 72 -23.29 15.95 -7.68
N LEU A 73 -22.87 16.57 -6.59
CA LEU A 73 -22.49 17.99 -6.55
C LEU A 73 -21.15 18.31 -7.21
N ILE A 74 -20.40 17.32 -7.70
CA ILE A 74 -19.16 17.55 -8.45
C ILE A 74 -19.47 17.60 -9.96
N PRO A 75 -19.47 18.80 -10.58
CA PRO A 75 -19.85 18.94 -11.99
C PRO A 75 -18.77 18.46 -12.97
N SER A 76 -17.49 18.60 -12.62
CA SER A 76 -16.37 18.21 -13.48
C SER A 76 -16.20 16.69 -13.51
N SER A 77 -16.11 16.11 -14.71
CA SER A 77 -15.84 14.68 -14.92
C SER A 77 -14.50 14.26 -14.29
N LEU A 78 -13.45 15.05 -14.46
CA LEU A 78 -12.13 14.80 -13.89
C LEU A 78 -12.16 14.86 -12.35
N LYS A 79 -12.77 15.89 -11.75
CA LYS A 79 -12.91 15.95 -10.28
C LYS A 79 -13.77 14.81 -9.73
N LYS A 80 -14.76 14.37 -10.52
CA LYS A 80 -15.59 13.21 -10.16
C LYS A 80 -14.79 11.92 -10.25
N ALA A 81 -13.89 11.77 -11.21
CA ALA A 81 -12.94 10.67 -11.29
C ALA A 81 -12.04 10.66 -10.05
N GLU A 82 -11.38 11.77 -9.70
CA GLU A 82 -10.57 11.90 -8.48
C GLU A 82 -11.35 11.52 -7.21
N TYR A 83 -12.59 11.96 -7.10
CA TYR A 83 -13.43 11.60 -5.96
C TYR A 83 -13.77 10.11 -5.92
N ASN A 84 -13.99 9.48 -7.07
CA ASN A 84 -14.23 8.03 -7.14
C ASN A 84 -12.95 7.22 -6.90
N ILE A 85 -11.75 7.73 -7.22
CA ILE A 85 -10.46 7.15 -6.81
C ILE A 85 -10.41 7.07 -5.27
N LEU A 86 -10.63 8.20 -4.60
CA LEU A 86 -10.64 8.28 -3.13
C LEU A 86 -11.67 7.32 -2.52
N LEU A 87 -12.88 7.26 -3.08
CA LEU A 87 -13.91 6.34 -2.60
C LEU A 87 -13.51 4.87 -2.79
N SER A 88 -12.88 4.53 -3.92
CA SER A 88 -12.39 3.16 -4.16
C SER A 88 -11.35 2.74 -3.11
N GLU A 89 -10.34 3.58 -2.88
CA GLU A 89 -9.29 3.33 -1.87
C GLU A 89 -9.91 3.14 -0.49
N LYS A 90 -10.83 4.05 -0.12
CA LYS A 90 -11.54 3.99 1.16
C LYS A 90 -12.34 2.70 1.32
N ARG A 91 -13.04 2.24 0.28
CA ARG A 91 -13.78 0.97 0.35
C ARG A 91 -12.85 -0.22 0.50
N LEU A 92 -11.69 -0.22 -0.14
CA LEU A 92 -10.74 -1.31 0.01
C LEU A 92 -10.19 -1.40 1.44
N VAL A 93 -9.83 -0.27 2.04
CA VAL A 93 -9.38 -0.21 3.46
C VAL A 93 -10.50 -0.58 4.43
N GLU A 94 -11.75 -0.23 4.12
CA GLU A 94 -12.91 -0.65 4.91
C GLU A 94 -13.19 -2.16 4.79
N ALA A 95 -12.99 -2.74 3.61
CA ALA A 95 -13.11 -4.17 3.39
C ALA A 95 -12.01 -4.95 4.12
N GLU A 96 -10.77 -4.44 4.12
CA GLU A 96 -9.67 -5.01 4.92
C GLU A 96 -10.06 -5.09 6.40
N LYS A 97 -10.56 -3.99 6.98
CA LYS A 97 -11.05 -3.98 8.36
C LYS A 97 -12.15 -5.02 8.58
N LEU A 98 -13.12 -5.10 7.67
CA LEU A 98 -14.25 -6.02 7.80
C LEU A 98 -13.81 -7.49 7.75
N LEU A 99 -12.77 -7.81 6.97
CA LEU A 99 -12.22 -9.17 6.88
C LEU A 99 -11.31 -9.51 8.06
N MET A 100 -10.45 -8.58 8.47
CA MET A 100 -9.38 -8.88 9.44
C MET A 100 -9.73 -8.58 10.90
N ILE A 101 -10.73 -7.74 11.16
CA ILE A 101 -11.06 -7.27 12.51
C ILE A 101 -12.50 -7.60 12.86
N ASP A 102 -13.44 -7.25 11.98
CA ASP A 102 -14.88 -7.39 12.28
C ASP A 102 -15.42 -8.78 11.89
N GLU A 103 -14.62 -9.62 11.21
CA GLU A 103 -14.97 -10.96 10.68
C GLU A 103 -16.32 -11.00 9.93
N ASN A 104 -16.69 -9.89 9.28
CA ASN A 104 -17.97 -9.71 8.61
C ASN A 104 -17.84 -9.93 7.11
N LEU A 105 -17.80 -11.19 6.71
CA LEU A 105 -17.60 -11.63 5.32
C LEU A 105 -18.64 -11.04 4.35
N LYS A 106 -19.91 -10.97 4.76
CA LYS A 106 -20.98 -10.38 3.94
C LYS A 106 -20.76 -8.89 3.71
N GLY A 107 -20.46 -8.14 4.78
CA GLY A 107 -20.17 -6.72 4.70
C GLY A 107 -18.91 -6.44 3.87
N ALA A 108 -17.88 -7.27 4.01
CA ALA A 108 -16.66 -7.18 3.22
C ALA A 108 -16.94 -7.36 1.73
N LYS A 109 -17.70 -8.40 1.36
CA LYS A 109 -18.10 -8.64 -0.03
C LYS A 109 -18.83 -7.45 -0.64
N GLU A 110 -19.84 -6.92 0.06
CA GLU A 110 -20.58 -5.74 -0.38
C GLU A 110 -19.66 -4.51 -0.55
N THR A 111 -18.70 -4.35 0.37
CA THR A 111 -17.73 -3.24 0.35
C THR A 111 -16.72 -3.37 -0.80
N LEU A 112 -16.24 -4.58 -1.10
CA LEU A 112 -15.37 -4.85 -2.25
C LEU A 112 -16.07 -4.59 -3.58
N GLU A 113 -17.35 -4.97 -3.70
CA GLU A 113 -18.16 -4.67 -4.89
C GLU A 113 -18.35 -3.15 -5.05
N MET A 114 -18.57 -2.41 -3.97
CA MET A 114 -18.59 -0.96 -4.01
C MET A 114 -17.26 -0.37 -4.48
N ALA A 115 -16.12 -0.90 -4.01
CA ALA A 115 -14.80 -0.47 -4.48
C ALA A 115 -14.65 -0.68 -6.00
N LYS A 116 -15.04 -1.86 -6.49
CA LYS A 116 -15.03 -2.20 -7.92
C LYS A 116 -15.86 -1.22 -8.75
N ILE A 117 -17.11 -0.99 -8.37
CA ILE A 117 -18.00 -0.03 -9.06
C ILE A 117 -17.35 1.35 -9.15
N LYS A 118 -16.65 1.77 -8.09
CA LYS A 118 -15.95 3.07 -8.07
C LYS A 118 -14.75 3.09 -9.01
N ARG A 119 -13.92 2.05 -9.05
CA ARG A 119 -12.80 1.94 -10.02
C ARG A 119 -13.27 1.98 -11.47
N HIS A 120 -14.27 1.18 -11.82
CA HIS A 120 -14.81 1.15 -13.19
C HIS A 120 -15.38 2.50 -13.59
N LYS A 121 -16.06 3.19 -12.68
CA LYS A 121 -16.53 4.56 -12.93
C LYS A 121 -15.38 5.55 -13.19
N VAL A 122 -14.24 5.41 -12.50
CA VAL A 122 -13.05 6.22 -12.79
C VAL A 122 -12.55 5.92 -14.20
N PHE A 123 -12.41 4.64 -14.55
CA PHE A 123 -11.97 4.22 -15.87
C PHE A 123 -12.86 4.82 -16.97
N ASP A 124 -14.18 4.68 -16.87
CA ASP A 124 -15.13 5.23 -17.84
C ASP A 124 -14.99 6.75 -17.99
N LEU A 125 -14.90 7.47 -16.86
CA LEU A 125 -14.74 8.93 -16.87
C LEU A 125 -13.43 9.36 -17.52
N LEU A 126 -12.34 8.62 -17.32
CA LEU A 126 -11.04 8.88 -17.93
C LEU A 126 -11.04 8.58 -19.43
N GLN A 127 -11.68 7.49 -19.87
CA GLN A 127 -11.83 7.20 -21.31
C GLN A 127 -12.63 8.29 -22.02
N LEU A 128 -13.72 8.76 -21.40
CA LEU A 128 -14.51 9.88 -21.92
C LEU A 128 -13.70 11.17 -21.94
N ALA A 129 -12.92 11.47 -20.90
CA ALA A 129 -12.08 12.66 -20.83
C ALA A 129 -10.94 12.64 -21.86
N LYS A 130 -10.31 11.47 -22.07
CA LYS A 130 -9.28 11.23 -23.10
C LYS A 130 -9.85 11.47 -24.49
N LYS A 131 -11.03 10.90 -24.79
CA LYS A 131 -11.72 11.09 -26.07
C LYS A 131 -12.13 12.54 -26.33
N ALA A 132 -12.48 13.28 -25.29
CA ALA A 132 -12.83 14.70 -25.37
C ALA A 132 -11.62 15.64 -25.24
N GLU A 133 -10.39 15.10 -25.19
CA GLU A 133 -9.13 15.84 -25.07
C GLU A 133 -9.14 16.85 -23.91
N LEU A 134 -9.78 16.51 -22.79
CA LEU A 134 -9.90 17.42 -21.66
C LEU A 134 -8.52 17.69 -21.03
N PRO A 135 -8.19 18.96 -20.73
CA PRO A 135 -6.93 19.29 -20.08
C PRO A 135 -6.87 18.65 -18.69
N GLY A 136 -5.71 18.11 -18.33
CA GLY A 136 -5.47 17.46 -17.03
C GLY A 136 -5.91 15.98 -16.94
N HIS A 137 -6.45 15.39 -18.00
CA HIS A 137 -6.82 13.96 -17.98
C HIS A 137 -5.61 13.05 -17.74
N SER A 138 -4.42 13.40 -18.27
CA SER A 138 -3.16 12.67 -18.05
C SER A 138 -2.78 12.59 -16.57
N ASP A 139 -2.99 13.68 -15.83
CA ASP A 139 -2.61 13.79 -14.42
C ASP A 139 -3.55 12.95 -13.55
N VAL A 140 -4.85 12.94 -13.88
CA VAL A 140 -5.82 12.09 -13.17
C VAL A 140 -5.61 10.61 -13.52
N SER A 141 -5.25 10.29 -14.78
CA SER A 141 -4.90 8.93 -15.18
C SER A 141 -3.67 8.40 -14.45
N SER A 142 -2.59 9.18 -14.33
CA SER A 142 -1.40 8.75 -13.60
C SER A 142 -1.68 8.55 -12.11
N ARG A 143 -2.50 9.41 -11.49
CA ARG A 143 -3.01 9.22 -10.12
C ARG A 143 -3.82 7.94 -9.97
N PHE A 144 -4.66 7.63 -10.96
CA PHE A 144 -5.47 6.42 -10.95
C PHE A 144 -4.60 5.15 -11.06
N VAL A 145 -3.61 5.13 -11.95
CA VAL A 145 -2.64 4.03 -12.06
C VAL A 145 -1.93 3.81 -10.72
N GLY A 146 -1.37 4.88 -10.12
CA GLY A 146 -0.72 4.77 -8.82
C GLY A 146 -1.67 4.30 -7.72
N SER A 147 -2.96 4.66 -7.78
CA SER A 147 -3.97 4.14 -6.86
C SER A 147 -4.22 2.64 -7.07
N LEU A 148 -4.33 2.18 -8.31
CA LEU A 148 -4.53 0.76 -8.63
C LEU A 148 -3.34 -0.09 -8.17
N GLU A 149 -2.10 0.38 -8.34
CA GLU A 149 -0.90 -0.29 -7.86
C GLU A 149 -0.92 -0.47 -6.34
N ARG A 150 -1.23 0.60 -5.58
CA ARG A 150 -1.34 0.52 -4.12
C ARG A 150 -2.47 -0.40 -3.66
N GLN A 151 -3.60 -0.39 -4.38
CA GLN A 151 -4.72 -1.31 -4.15
C GLN A 151 -4.31 -2.76 -4.41
N LEU A 152 -3.54 -3.03 -5.47
CA LEU A 152 -3.02 -4.36 -5.76
C LEU A 152 -2.03 -4.85 -4.70
N THR A 153 -1.18 -3.95 -4.17
CA THR A 153 -0.30 -4.25 -3.04
C THR A 153 -1.12 -4.66 -1.81
N LEU A 154 -2.14 -3.87 -1.44
CA LEU A 154 -2.99 -4.20 -0.30
C LEU A 154 -3.74 -5.52 -0.49
N VAL A 155 -4.28 -5.76 -1.68
CA VAL A 155 -4.95 -7.02 -2.04
C VAL A 155 -4.02 -8.22 -1.88
N SER A 156 -2.77 -8.09 -2.33
CA SER A 156 -1.75 -9.15 -2.16
C SER A 156 -1.44 -9.41 -0.68
N ILE A 157 -1.37 -8.37 0.15
CA ILE A 157 -1.17 -8.49 1.60
C ILE A 157 -2.37 -9.18 2.26
N MET A 158 -3.59 -8.81 1.89
CA MET A 158 -4.80 -9.48 2.36
C MET A 158 -4.81 -10.96 1.96
N GLU A 159 -4.48 -11.26 0.71
CA GLU A 159 -4.43 -12.63 0.19
C GLU A 159 -3.41 -13.54 0.92
N GLY A 160 -2.31 -12.96 1.39
CA GLY A 160 -1.29 -13.67 2.17
C GLY A 160 -1.69 -13.92 3.64
N LYS A 161 -2.65 -13.16 4.16
CA LYS A 161 -3.12 -13.25 5.57
C LYS A 161 -4.44 -14.02 5.72
N LEU A 162 -5.29 -13.99 4.70
CA LEU A 162 -6.62 -14.60 4.72
C LEU A 162 -6.57 -16.07 4.29
N SER A 163 -7.58 -16.83 4.69
CA SER A 163 -7.73 -18.25 4.33
C SER A 163 -9.16 -18.58 3.90
N GLY A 164 -9.35 -19.72 3.23
CA GLY A 164 -10.68 -20.21 2.85
C GLY A 164 -11.52 -19.20 2.06
N ASP A 165 -12.76 -18.99 2.52
CA ASP A 165 -13.76 -18.16 1.86
C ASP A 165 -13.37 -16.67 1.80
N GLU A 166 -12.63 -16.17 2.79
CA GLU A 166 -12.17 -14.78 2.82
C GLU A 166 -11.18 -14.51 1.69
N LYS A 167 -10.23 -15.43 1.49
CA LYS A 167 -9.29 -15.36 0.37
C LYS A 167 -10.00 -15.44 -0.97
N ALA A 168 -11.04 -16.28 -1.08
CA ALA A 168 -11.84 -16.39 -2.30
C ALA A 168 -12.57 -15.09 -2.67
N LEU A 169 -12.88 -14.22 -1.70
CA LEU A 169 -13.45 -12.90 -1.98
C LEU A 169 -12.44 -11.91 -2.56
N VAL A 170 -11.17 -12.03 -2.19
CA VAL A 170 -10.12 -11.05 -2.52
C VAL A 170 -9.46 -11.35 -3.87
N LEU A 171 -9.37 -12.63 -4.27
CA LEU A 171 -8.76 -13.03 -5.54
C LEU A 171 -9.36 -12.34 -6.79
N PRO A 172 -10.71 -12.27 -6.97
CA PRO A 172 -11.29 -11.60 -8.12
C PRO A 172 -10.98 -10.09 -8.17
N VAL A 173 -10.69 -9.48 -7.01
CA VAL A 173 -10.34 -8.06 -6.92
C VAL A 173 -8.97 -7.80 -7.52
N ALA A 174 -8.00 -8.71 -7.31
CA ALA A 174 -6.67 -8.59 -7.91
C ALA A 174 -6.75 -8.63 -9.44
N GLU A 175 -7.53 -9.57 -9.99
CA GLU A 175 -7.70 -9.73 -11.43
C GLU A 175 -8.45 -8.55 -12.06
N ASP A 176 -9.49 -8.03 -11.39
CA ASP A 176 -10.18 -6.81 -11.78
C ASP A 176 -9.23 -5.61 -11.88
N ILE A 177 -8.37 -5.42 -10.87
CA ILE A 177 -7.38 -4.33 -10.86
C ILE A 177 -6.36 -4.49 -11.99
N LYS A 178 -5.83 -5.70 -12.21
CA LYS A 178 -4.90 -5.98 -13.31
C LYS A 178 -5.54 -5.72 -14.68
N SER A 179 -6.81 -6.10 -14.85
CA SER A 179 -7.55 -5.84 -16.09
C SER A 179 -7.76 -4.35 -16.36
N LEU A 180 -7.93 -3.52 -15.32
CA LEU A 180 -8.04 -2.08 -15.49
C LEU A 180 -6.69 -1.45 -15.81
N LEU A 181 -5.60 -1.91 -15.17
CA LEU A 181 -4.24 -1.46 -15.45
C LEU A 181 -3.82 -1.72 -16.90
N SER A 182 -4.20 -2.85 -17.48
CA SER A 182 -3.89 -3.17 -18.88
C SER A 182 -4.75 -2.41 -19.90
N GLY A 183 -5.87 -1.83 -19.47
CA GLY A 183 -6.82 -1.12 -20.34
C GLY A 183 -6.64 0.41 -20.41
N LEU A 184 -5.76 0.99 -19.59
CA LEU A 184 -5.49 2.44 -19.53
C LEU A 184 -4.44 2.87 -20.57
#